data_AF-A0A3S4M0Z8-F1
#
_entry.id   AF-A0A3S4M0Z8-F1
#
_cell.length_a   1.000
_cell.length_b   1.000
_cell.length_c   1.000
_cell.angle_alpha   90.00
_cell.angle_beta   90.00
_cell.angle_gamma   90.00
#
_symmetry.space_group_name_H-M   'P 1'
#
loop_
_entity.id
_entity.type
_entity.pdbx_description
1 polymer ?
#
loop_
_entity_poly.entity_id
_entity_poly.type
_entity_poly.pdbx_seq_one_letter_code
_entity_poly.pdbx_strand_id
1 'polypeptide(L)'
;MLTQVTVTFALVCILWVVYGYSLAFGEGNHFFGNADGAMLKNIALTAVTGTIYQYIHVAFQGSFACITVGLIVGALAERIRFSAVLIFVVVWFTLSYIPIAHMVWGGGLLAAHGALDFAGGTVVHINAAIAGLVGGLFNWQTRRLWEGSI
;
A
#
# COMPACT_ATOMS: atom_id res chain seq x y z
N MET A 1 6.66 -3.03 18.57
CA MET A 1 6.92 -2.26 17.33
C MET A 1 7.68 -3.07 16.29
N LEU A 2 8.93 -3.48 16.51
CA LEU A 2 9.72 -4.22 15.51
C LEU A 2 9.02 -5.49 14.96
N THR A 3 8.45 -6.34 15.82
CA THR A 3 7.72 -7.54 15.38
C THR A 3 6.54 -7.22 14.48
N GLN A 4 5.78 -6.16 14.78
CA GLN A 4 4.65 -5.74 13.95
C GLN A 4 5.15 -5.32 12.57
N VAL A 5 6.19 -4.48 12.52
CA VAL A 5 6.78 -4.02 11.25
C VAL A 5 7.27 -5.19 10.40
N THR A 6 8.01 -6.14 10.99
CA THR A 6 8.51 -7.32 10.25
C THR A 6 7.39 -8.19 9.69
N VAL A 7 6.34 -8.45 10.48
CA VAL A 7 5.23 -9.30 10.03
C VAL A 7 4.36 -8.57 9.00
N THR A 8 4.07 -7.28 9.20
CA THR A 8 3.31 -6.50 8.21
C THR A 8 4.09 -6.30 6.92
N PHE A 9 5.42 -6.17 7.00
CA PHE A 9 6.29 -6.14 5.82
C PHE A 9 6.18 -7.45 5.02
N ALA A 10 6.32 -8.60 5.70
CA ALA A 10 6.18 -9.91 5.05
C ALA A 10 4.79 -10.10 4.44
N LEU A 11 3.74 -9.67 5.15
CA LEU A 11 2.36 -9.68 4.66
C LEU A 11 2.22 -8.86 3.37
N VAL A 12 2.72 -7.63 3.34
CA VAL A 12 2.64 -6.76 2.15
C VAL A 12 3.40 -7.35 0.98
N CYS A 13 4.60 -7.90 1.19
CA CYS A 13 5.34 -8.60 0.13
C CYS A 13 4.51 -9.73 -0.50
N ILE A 14 3.80 -10.51 0.33
CA ILE A 14 2.94 -11.59 -0.16
C ILE A 14 1.75 -10.99 -0.93
N LEU A 15 0.99 -10.07 -0.34
CA LEU A 15 -0.19 -9.47 -0.99
C LEU A 15 0.17 -8.77 -2.31
N TRP A 16 1.34 -8.13 -2.37
CA TRP A 16 1.87 -7.49 -3.56
C TRP A 16 2.02 -8.46 -4.73
N VAL A 17 2.65 -9.62 -4.48
CA VAL A 17 2.84 -10.65 -5.49
C VAL A 17 1.52 -11.35 -5.81
N VAL A 18 0.63 -11.56 -4.83
CA VAL A 18 -0.67 -12.23 -5.05
C VAL A 18 -1.55 -11.44 -5.99
N TYR A 19 -1.76 -10.16 -5.73
CA TYR A 19 -2.67 -9.35 -6.54
C TYR A 19 -2.27 -7.88 -6.61
N GLY A 20 -1.48 -7.37 -5.66
CA GLY A 20 -1.19 -5.94 -5.54
C GLY A 20 -0.54 -5.36 -6.79
N TYR A 21 0.45 -6.05 -7.35
CA TYR A 21 1.12 -5.62 -8.58
C TYR A 21 0.14 -5.56 -9.76
N SER A 22 -0.68 -6.61 -9.94
CA SER A 22 -1.63 -6.71 -11.04
C SER A 22 -2.69 -5.60 -10.96
N LEU A 23 -3.23 -5.33 -9.78
CA LEU A 23 -4.23 -4.29 -9.59
C LEU A 23 -3.63 -2.87 -9.65
N ALA A 24 -2.34 -2.70 -9.36
CA ALA A 24 -1.68 -1.39 -9.43
C ALA A 24 -1.18 -1.06 -10.85
N PHE A 25 -0.65 -2.03 -11.59
CA PHE A 25 0.05 -1.81 -12.87
C PHE A 25 -0.53 -2.56 -14.07
N GLY A 26 -1.53 -3.42 -13.87
CA GLY A 26 -2.30 -3.99 -14.97
C GLY A 26 -3.19 -2.95 -15.63
N GLU A 27 -3.51 -3.15 -16.91
CA GLU A 27 -4.48 -2.31 -17.60
C GLU A 27 -5.87 -2.47 -16.97
N GLY A 28 -6.57 -1.36 -16.78
CA GLY A 28 -7.89 -1.38 -16.16
C GLY A 28 -8.63 -0.07 -16.31
N ASN A 29 -9.29 0.37 -15.23
CA ASN A 29 -10.03 1.62 -15.18
C ASN A 29 -9.21 2.71 -14.47
N HIS A 30 -9.78 3.89 -14.27
CA HIS A 30 -9.05 5.00 -13.63
C HIS A 30 -8.59 4.73 -12.18
N PHE A 31 -9.14 3.74 -11.49
CA PHE A 31 -8.88 3.48 -10.06
C PHE A 31 -8.15 2.16 -9.82
N PHE A 32 -8.36 1.13 -10.64
CA PHE A 32 -7.73 -0.17 -10.49
C PHE A 32 -7.41 -0.77 -11.85
N GLY A 33 -6.32 -1.55 -11.89
CA GLY A 33 -5.96 -2.42 -12.99
C GLY A 33 -6.85 -3.67 -13.05
N ASN A 34 -6.25 -4.81 -13.39
CA ASN A 34 -6.93 -6.09 -13.53
C ASN A 34 -6.31 -7.17 -12.61
N ALA A 35 -6.95 -8.34 -12.54
CA ALA A 35 -6.46 -9.49 -11.78
C ALA A 35 -5.78 -10.56 -12.66
N ASP A 36 -5.51 -10.27 -13.93
CA ASP A 36 -4.98 -11.25 -14.89
C ASP A 36 -3.52 -11.62 -14.60
N GLY A 37 -2.79 -10.70 -13.97
CA GLY A 37 -1.44 -10.87 -13.45
C GLY A 37 -1.37 -11.37 -12.01
N ALA A 38 -2.44 -11.94 -11.46
CA ALA A 38 -2.42 -12.50 -10.10
C ALA A 38 -1.31 -13.55 -9.97
N MET A 39 -0.57 -13.53 -8.84
CA MET A 39 0.65 -14.33 -8.64
C MET A 39 1.73 -14.10 -9.71
N LEU A 40 1.73 -12.94 -10.37
CA LEU A 40 2.57 -12.63 -11.53
C LEU A 40 2.36 -13.60 -12.71
N LYS A 41 1.18 -14.22 -12.78
CA LYS A 41 0.79 -15.06 -13.91
C LYS A 41 0.83 -14.21 -15.19
N ASN A 42 1.16 -14.84 -16.31
CA ASN A 42 1.23 -14.20 -17.63
C ASN A 42 2.36 -13.14 -17.77
N ILE A 43 3.27 -13.03 -16.80
CA ILE A 43 4.49 -12.24 -16.94
C ILE A 43 5.66 -13.18 -17.27
N ALA A 44 6.17 -13.09 -18.49
CA ALA A 44 7.38 -13.83 -18.85
C ALA A 44 8.59 -13.30 -18.07
N LEU A 45 9.54 -14.17 -17.74
CA LEU A 45 10.77 -13.75 -17.03
C LEU A 45 11.57 -12.71 -17.83
N THR A 46 11.49 -12.78 -19.16
CA THR A 46 12.13 -11.85 -20.09
C THR A 46 11.27 -10.65 -20.46
N ALA A 47 10.07 -10.52 -19.90
CA ALA A 47 9.20 -9.38 -20.16
C ALA A 47 9.88 -8.08 -19.69
N VAL A 48 9.72 -7.02 -20.47
CA VAL A 48 10.38 -5.73 -20.24
C VAL A 48 9.33 -4.66 -19.97
N THR A 49 9.57 -3.82 -18.97
CA THR A 49 8.79 -2.62 -18.68
C THR A 49 9.72 -1.42 -18.70
N GLY A 50 9.50 -0.50 -19.64
CA GLY A 50 10.45 0.58 -19.91
C GLY A 50 11.79 0.04 -20.40
N THR A 51 12.84 0.16 -19.58
CA THR A 51 14.22 -0.26 -19.89
C THR A 51 14.72 -1.42 -19.04
N ILE A 52 13.87 -1.99 -18.18
CA ILE A 52 14.25 -3.05 -17.23
C ILE A 52 13.30 -4.25 -17.33
N TYR A 53 13.74 -5.41 -16.83
CA TYR A 53 12.85 -6.57 -16.71
C TYR A 53 11.66 -6.28 -15.79
N GLN A 54 10.48 -6.74 -16.18
CA GLN A 54 9.23 -6.49 -15.46
C GLN A 54 9.28 -7.05 -14.03
N TYR A 55 9.98 -8.16 -13.78
CA TYR A 55 10.22 -8.66 -12.42
C TYR A 55 11.01 -7.68 -11.53
N ILE A 56 11.94 -6.91 -12.11
CA ILE A 56 12.65 -5.85 -11.37
C ILE A 56 11.67 -4.72 -11.04
N HIS A 57 10.81 -4.36 -11.97
CA HIS A 57 9.75 -3.39 -11.74
C HIS A 57 8.77 -3.84 -10.64
N VAL A 58 8.38 -5.12 -10.61
CA VAL A 58 7.55 -5.72 -9.54
C VAL A 58 8.20 -5.55 -8.18
N ALA A 59 9.49 -5.90 -8.05
CA ALA A 59 10.21 -5.80 -6.78
C ALA A 59 10.41 -4.35 -6.33
N PHE A 60 10.77 -3.48 -7.28
CA PHE A 60 10.94 -2.05 -7.02
C PHE A 60 9.66 -1.43 -6.49
N GLN A 61 8.53 -1.61 -7.18
CA GLN A 61 7.25 -1.08 -6.75
C GLN A 61 6.74 -1.73 -5.45
N GLY A 62 7.00 -3.02 -5.26
CA GLY A 62 6.70 -3.70 -3.99
C GLY A 62 7.43 -3.11 -2.80
N SER A 63 8.66 -2.62 -2.99
CA SER A 63 9.41 -1.94 -1.93
C SER A 63 8.74 -0.62 -1.49
N PHE A 64 8.11 0.11 -2.42
CA PHE A 64 7.31 1.31 -2.10
C PHE A 64 6.09 0.95 -1.25
N ALA A 65 5.40 -0.14 -1.58
CA ALA A 65 4.28 -0.61 -0.77
C ALA A 65 4.72 -0.93 0.66
N CYS A 66 5.84 -1.65 0.78
CA CYS A 66 6.41 -2.05 2.06
C CYS A 66 6.82 -0.86 2.93
N ILE A 67 7.52 0.14 2.38
CA ILE A 67 7.91 1.32 3.17
C ILE A 67 6.69 2.14 3.58
N THR A 68 5.67 2.25 2.71
CA THR A 68 4.43 2.98 3.03
C THR A 68 3.71 2.37 4.23
N VAL A 69 3.55 1.05 4.24
CA VAL A 69 2.97 0.34 5.39
C VAL A 69 3.89 0.43 6.62
N GLY A 70 5.21 0.36 6.42
CA GLY A 70 6.19 0.55 7.49
C GLY A 70 6.04 1.89 8.22
N LEU A 71 5.78 2.98 7.49
CA LEU A 71 5.53 4.31 8.06
C LEU A 71 4.27 4.33 8.93
N ILE A 72 3.17 3.74 8.44
CA ILE A 72 1.89 3.72 9.17
C ILE A 72 2.00 2.85 10.42
N VAL A 73 2.55 1.65 10.28
CA VAL A 73 2.74 0.73 11.41
C VAL A 73 3.71 1.34 12.41
N GLY A 74 4.80 1.97 11.97
CA GLY A 74 5.73 2.69 12.83
C GLY A 74 5.05 3.78 13.66
N ALA A 75 4.12 4.54 13.08
CA ALA A 75 3.35 5.56 13.78
C ALA A 75 2.30 5.00 14.77
N LEU A 76 1.78 3.80 14.51
CA LEU A 76 0.68 3.20 15.31
C LEU A 76 1.14 2.10 16.29
N ALA A 77 2.38 1.61 16.16
CA ALA A 77 2.80 0.33 16.73
C ALA A 77 2.70 0.20 18.26
N GLU A 78 2.77 1.31 18.99
CA GLU A 78 2.71 1.29 20.46
C GLU A 78 1.27 1.32 21.00
N ARG A 79 0.28 1.54 20.13
CA ARG A 79 -1.08 1.90 20.54
C ARG A 79 -2.17 0.98 19.96
N ILE A 80 -1.79 0.02 19.11
CA ILE A 80 -2.71 -0.89 18.42
C ILE A 80 -2.47 -2.36 18.78
N ARG A 81 -3.54 -3.16 18.85
CA ARG A 81 -3.46 -4.63 19.00
C ARG A 81 -2.89 -5.27 17.74
N PHE A 82 -2.15 -6.36 17.89
CA PHE A 82 -1.49 -7.05 16.77
C PHE A 82 -2.47 -7.57 15.71
N SER A 83 -3.57 -8.19 16.10
CA SER A 83 -4.59 -8.65 15.16
C SER A 83 -5.24 -7.49 14.38
N ALA A 84 -5.48 -6.37 15.07
CA ALA A 84 -6.06 -5.18 14.45
C ALA A 84 -5.11 -4.55 13.41
N VAL A 85 -3.79 -4.54 13.66
CA VAL A 85 -2.84 -4.00 12.67
C VAL A 85 -2.79 -4.84 11.40
N LEU A 86 -2.88 -6.17 11.50
CA LEU A 86 -2.91 -7.03 10.31
C LEU A 86 -4.14 -6.78 9.45
N ILE A 87 -5.33 -6.74 10.06
CA ILE A 87 -6.58 -6.46 9.36
C ILE A 87 -6.53 -5.07 8.71
N PHE A 88 -6.07 -4.07 9.48
CA PHE A 88 -5.91 -2.72 8.97
C PHE A 88 -4.98 -2.68 7.76
N VAL A 89 -3.82 -3.34 7.82
CA VAL A 89 -2.86 -3.37 6.71
C VAL A 89 -3.47 -4.02 5.48
N VAL A 90 -4.18 -5.15 5.59
CA VAL A 90 -4.85 -5.78 4.43
C VAL A 90 -5.85 -4.82 3.79
N VAL A 91 -6.74 -4.24 4.59
CA VAL A 91 -7.80 -3.34 4.09
C VAL A 91 -7.19 -2.09 3.47
N TRP A 92 -6.26 -1.45 4.18
CA TRP A 92 -5.64 -0.20 3.75
C TRP A 92 -4.76 -0.40 2.51
N PHE A 93 -3.98 -1.47 2.46
CA PHE A 93 -3.17 -1.82 1.29
C PHE A 93 -4.08 -2.05 0.06
N THR A 94 -5.17 -2.78 0.24
CA THR A 94 -6.05 -3.16 -0.87
C THR A 94 -6.88 -1.99 -1.39
N LEU A 95 -7.44 -1.17 -0.49
CA LEU A 95 -8.44 -0.15 -0.83
C LEU A 95 -7.87 1.27 -0.91
N SER A 96 -6.68 1.52 -0.36
CA SER A 96 -6.03 2.84 -0.40
C SER A 96 -4.78 2.78 -1.25
N TYR A 97 -3.80 1.95 -0.87
CA TYR A 97 -2.50 1.93 -1.54
C TYR A 97 -2.60 1.54 -3.01
N ILE A 98 -3.20 0.39 -3.32
CA ILE A 98 -3.35 -0.10 -4.69
C ILE A 98 -4.04 0.92 -5.60
N PRO A 99 -5.24 1.45 -5.26
CA PRO A 99 -5.91 2.36 -6.17
C PRO A 99 -5.18 3.69 -6.34
N ILE A 100 -4.54 4.22 -5.29
CA ILE A 100 -3.74 5.44 -5.42
C ILE A 100 -2.49 5.17 -6.29
N ALA A 101 -1.83 4.03 -6.11
CA ALA A 101 -0.71 3.63 -6.96
C ALA A 101 -1.14 3.49 -8.43
N HIS A 102 -2.31 2.90 -8.69
CA HIS A 102 -2.86 2.80 -10.04
C HIS A 102 -3.20 4.17 -10.63
N MET A 103 -3.85 5.03 -9.84
CA MET A 103 -4.20 6.39 -10.25
C MET A 103 -2.99 7.22 -10.68
N VAL A 104 -1.85 7.08 -9.99
CA VAL A 104 -0.68 7.93 -10.19
C VAL A 104 0.34 7.30 -11.13
N TRP A 105 0.64 6.01 -10.97
CA TRP A 105 1.71 5.32 -11.69
C TRP A 105 1.21 4.25 -12.67
N GLY A 106 0.01 3.73 -12.47
CA GLY A 106 -0.60 2.71 -13.32
C GLY A 106 -1.34 3.24 -14.55
N GLY A 107 -1.25 4.54 -14.84
CA GLY A 107 -2.00 5.18 -15.94
C GLY A 107 -3.47 5.49 -15.62
N GLY A 108 -3.85 5.45 -14.34
CA GLY A 108 -5.21 5.75 -13.90
C GLY A 108 -5.55 7.24 -13.86
N LEU A 109 -6.46 7.62 -12.97
CA LEU A 109 -7.09 8.94 -12.94
C LEU A 109 -6.08 10.09 -12.92
N LEU A 110 -5.17 10.10 -11.95
CA LEU A 110 -4.28 11.24 -11.69
C LEU A 110 -3.22 11.37 -12.78
N ALA A 111 -2.73 10.25 -13.31
CA ALA A 111 -1.87 10.23 -14.48
C ALA A 111 -2.58 10.83 -15.71
N ALA A 112 -3.84 10.48 -15.95
CA ALA A 112 -4.63 11.04 -17.04
C ALA A 112 -4.90 12.55 -16.90
N HIS A 113 -4.93 13.06 -15.67
CA HIS A 113 -5.06 14.51 -15.39
C HIS A 113 -3.71 15.25 -15.40
N GLY A 114 -2.60 14.58 -15.72
CA GLY A 114 -1.28 15.19 -15.80
C GLY A 114 -0.63 15.49 -14.44
N ALA A 115 -1.03 14.77 -13.39
CA ALA A 115 -0.40 14.92 -12.07
C ALA A 115 1.08 14.50 -12.12
N LEU A 116 1.95 15.35 -11.59
CA LEU A 116 3.39 15.11 -11.55
C LEU A 116 3.78 14.56 -10.17
N ASP A 117 3.98 13.24 -10.08
CA ASP A 117 4.48 12.57 -8.89
C ASP A 117 5.53 11.52 -9.24
N PHE A 118 6.79 11.96 -9.20
CA PHE A 118 7.94 11.17 -9.66
C PHE A 118 8.27 9.97 -8.77
N ALA A 119 8.13 10.12 -7.44
CA ALA A 119 8.63 9.14 -6.46
C ALA A 119 7.63 8.83 -5.32
N GLY A 120 6.38 9.27 -5.45
CA GLY A 120 5.30 8.85 -4.55
C GLY A 120 5.08 9.83 -3.40
N GLY A 121 5.14 11.13 -3.66
CA GLY A 121 4.68 12.13 -2.71
C GLY A 121 3.23 11.86 -2.29
N THR A 122 2.37 11.54 -3.25
CA THR A 122 0.97 11.17 -3.01
C THR A 122 0.82 9.71 -2.59
N VAL A 123 1.40 8.78 -3.36
CA VAL A 123 1.21 7.33 -3.18
C VAL A 123 1.76 6.83 -1.84
N VAL A 124 2.87 7.40 -1.38
CA VAL A 124 3.60 6.95 -0.18
C VAL A 124 3.37 7.93 0.96
N HIS A 125 3.83 9.17 0.82
CA HIS A 125 4.00 10.07 1.96
C HIS A 125 2.66 10.61 2.45
N ILE A 126 1.87 11.24 1.57
CA ILE A 126 0.56 11.79 1.92
C ILE A 126 -0.39 10.66 2.32
N ASN A 127 -0.42 9.57 1.56
CA ASN A 127 -1.26 8.41 1.85
C ASN A 127 -0.97 7.81 3.24
N ALA A 128 0.31 7.57 3.57
CA ALA A 128 0.70 7.09 4.89
C ALA A 128 0.45 8.11 6.01
N ALA A 129 0.69 9.41 5.75
CA ALA A 129 0.49 10.46 6.73
C ALA A 129 -0.98 10.56 7.16
N ILE A 130 -1.91 10.54 6.20
CA ILE A 130 -3.35 10.58 6.50
C ILE A 130 -3.79 9.30 7.23
N ALA A 131 -3.33 8.13 6.80
CA ALA A 131 -3.65 6.87 7.44
C ALA A 131 -3.15 6.81 8.90
N GLY A 132 -1.92 7.28 9.15
CA GLY A 132 -1.34 7.40 10.48
C GLY A 132 -2.08 8.42 11.35
N LEU A 133 -2.45 9.58 10.79
CA LEU A 133 -3.20 10.62 11.50
C LEU A 133 -4.59 10.11 11.93
N VAL A 134 -5.34 9.49 11.01
CA VAL A 134 -6.66 8.93 11.29
C VAL A 134 -6.56 7.81 12.33
N GLY A 135 -5.60 6.89 12.17
CA GLY A 135 -5.36 5.83 13.15
C GLY A 135 -4.99 6.38 14.54
N GLY A 136 -4.22 7.46 14.60
CA GLY A 136 -3.87 8.15 15.84
C GLY A 136 -5.09 8.79 16.52
N LEU A 137 -5.93 9.48 15.76
CA LEU A 137 -7.16 10.12 16.24
C LEU A 137 -8.16 9.09 16.81
N PHE A 138 -8.43 8.01 16.09
CA PHE A 138 -9.36 6.97 16.56
C PHE A 138 -8.85 6.26 17.82
N ASN A 139 -7.56 5.94 17.89
CA ASN A 139 -6.97 5.33 19.08
C ASN A 139 -6.98 6.29 20.29
N TRP A 140 -6.80 7.60 20.06
CA TRP A 140 -6.88 8.62 21.10
C TRP A 140 -8.31 8.81 21.63
N GLN A 141 -9.30 8.93 20.73
CA GLN A 141 -10.72 9.10 21.10
C GLN A 141 -11.21 7.92 21.94
N THR A 142 -10.84 6.69 21.56
CA THR A 142 -11.24 5.48 22.27
C THR A 142 -10.74 5.52 23.71
N ARG A 143 -9.45 5.81 23.95
CA ARG A 143 -8.89 5.88 25.31
C ARG A 143 -9.56 6.93 26.21
N ARG A 144 -9.88 8.10 25.66
CA ARG A 144 -10.53 9.17 26.41
C ARG A 144 -11.94 8.80 26.90
N LEU A 145 -12.66 7.94 26.16
CA LEU A 145 -13.96 7.43 26.56
C LEU A 145 -13.88 6.43 27.73
N TRP A 146 -12.78 5.67 27.84
CA TRP A 146 -12.56 4.73 28.95
C TRP A 146 -12.02 5.44 30.20
N GLU A 147 -11.18 6.47 30.04
CA GLU A 147 -10.65 7.26 31.15
C GLU A 147 -11.68 8.27 31.71
N GLY A 148 -12.67 8.69 30.92
CA GLY A 148 -13.75 9.55 31.37
C GLY A 148 -14.96 8.83 31.98
N SER A 149 -14.92 7.49 32.06
CA SER A 149 -15.98 6.65 32.63
C SER A 149 -15.64 6.05 34.00
N ILE A 150 -14.58 6.55 34.65
CA ILE A 150 -14.15 6.22 36.02
C ILE A 150 -14.15 7.47 36.90
#